data_AF-A0A410MBP8-F1
#
_entry.id   AF-A0A410MBP8-F1
#
_cell.length_a   1.000
_cell.length_b   1.000
_cell.length_c   1.000
_cell.angle_alpha   90.00
_cell.angle_beta   90.00
_cell.angle_gamma   90.00
#
_symmetry.space_group_name_H-M   'P 1'
#
loop_
_entity.id
_entity.type
_entity.pdbx_description
1 polymer ?
#
loop_
_entity_poly.entity_id
_entity_poly.type
_entity_poly.pdbx_seq_one_letter_code
_entity_poly.pdbx_strand_id
1 'polypeptide(L)'
;MLVYIIALAICAGGWYFYTYQLKSGGSTILLSLFSLGISVMFLVAGLLFSGAVGSQGATMTVAFLAILLFFNGICMLITALIQTAIRNVNEQ
;
A
#
# COMPACT_ATOMS: atom_id res chain seq x y z
N MET A 1 15.07 11.24 -4.08
CA MET A 1 13.96 12.21 -4.16
C MET A 1 12.73 11.61 -4.84
N LEU A 2 12.82 11.22 -6.12
CA LEU A 2 11.67 10.72 -6.89
C LEU A 2 10.98 9.49 -6.26
N VAL A 3 11.77 8.54 -5.73
CA VAL A 3 11.25 7.31 -5.09
C VAL A 3 10.39 7.60 -3.85
N TYR A 4 10.71 8.66 -3.08
CA TYR A 4 9.92 9.09 -1.93
C TYR A 4 8.59 9.72 -2.36
N ILE A 5 8.60 10.50 -3.45
CA ILE A 5 7.39 11.11 -4.01
C ILE A 5 6.44 10.02 -4.51
N ILE A 6 6.97 8.99 -5.20
CA ILE A 6 6.16 7.84 -5.63
C ILE A 6 5.56 7.12 -4.42
N ALA A 7 6.36 6.85 -3.38
CA ALA A 7 5.85 6.18 -2.18
C ALA A 7 4.74 7.00 -1.49
N LEU A 8 4.93 8.31 -1.35
CA LEU A 8 3.90 9.21 -0.80
C LEU A 8 2.64 9.24 -1.67
N ALA A 9 2.78 9.28 -2.99
CA ALA A 9 1.65 9.24 -3.92
C ALA A 9 0.88 7.93 -3.83
N ILE A 10 1.56 6.79 -3.66
CA ILE A 10 0.91 5.48 -3.45
C ILE A 10 0.17 5.47 -2.11
N CYS A 11 0.77 5.99 -1.04
CA CYS A 11 0.10 6.11 0.26
C CYS A 11 -1.16 6.99 0.17
N ALA A 12 -1.01 8.25 -0.24
CA ALA A 12 -2.10 9.21 -0.28
C ALA A 12 -3.17 8.82 -1.31
N GLY A 13 -2.75 8.40 -2.51
CA GLY A 13 -3.63 7.93 -3.57
C GLY A 13 -4.38 6.65 -3.19
N GLY A 14 -3.72 5.74 -2.49
CA GLY A 14 -4.34 4.53 -1.95
C GLY A 14 -5.48 4.85 -0.99
N TRP A 15 -5.26 5.75 -0.03
CA TRP A 15 -6.31 6.20 0.90
C TRP A 15 -7.42 6.99 0.22
N TYR A 16 -7.09 7.84 -0.76
CA TYR A 16 -8.09 8.56 -1.54
C TYR A 16 -9.01 7.58 -2.27
N PHE A 17 -8.44 6.62 -2.99
CA PHE A 17 -9.23 5.62 -3.71
C PHE A 17 -9.99 4.69 -2.76
N TYR A 18 -9.40 4.34 -1.62
CA TYR A 18 -10.05 3.54 -0.57
C TYR A 18 -11.31 4.23 -0.02
N THR A 19 -11.22 5.51 0.31
CA THR A 19 -12.38 6.29 0.79
C THR A 19 -13.44 6.49 -0.29
N TYR A 20 -13.04 6.63 -1.55
CA TYR A 20 -13.98 6.65 -2.67
C TYR A 20 -14.73 5.32 -2.80
N GLN A 21 -14.01 4.20 -2.72
CA GLN A 21 -14.58 2.87 -2.86
C GLN A 21 -15.54 2.49 -1.72
N LEU A 22 -15.24 2.97 -0.50
CA LEU A 22 -16.16 2.89 0.63
C LEU A 22 -17.49 3.59 0.36
N LYS A 23 -17.46 4.79 -0.22
CA LYS A 23 -18.67 5.56 -0.54
C LYS A 23 -19.45 4.94 -1.71
N SER A 24 -18.75 4.36 -2.69
CA SER A 24 -19.38 3.75 -3.87
C SER A 24 -19.80 2.29 -3.64
N GLY A 25 -19.58 1.73 -2.45
CA GLY A 25 -19.93 0.34 -2.11
C GLY A 25 -19.07 -0.73 -2.81
N GLY A 26 -17.89 -0.38 -3.32
CA GLY A 26 -16.99 -1.33 -3.96
C GLY A 26 -16.15 -2.14 -2.97
N SER A 27 -15.44 -3.16 -3.46
CA SER A 27 -14.62 -4.04 -2.61
C SER A 27 -13.32 -3.35 -2.16
N THR A 28 -13.29 -2.94 -0.90
CA THR A 28 -12.12 -2.37 -0.23
C THR A 28 -11.05 -3.40 0.11
N ILE A 29 -11.43 -4.68 0.26
CA ILE A 29 -10.50 -5.79 0.52
C ILE A 29 -9.58 -6.00 -0.69
N LEU A 30 -10.14 -6.02 -1.90
CA LEU A 30 -9.39 -6.17 -3.14
C LEU A 30 -8.36 -5.05 -3.33
N LEU A 31 -8.76 -3.81 -3.03
CA LEU A 31 -7.88 -2.65 -3.07
C LEU A 31 -6.73 -2.76 -2.05
N SER A 32 -7.04 -3.23 -0.85
CA SER A 32 -6.05 -3.43 0.22
C SER A 32 -5.01 -4.50 -0.17
N LEU A 33 -5.48 -5.61 -0.76
CA LEU A 33 -4.59 -6.65 -1.30
C LEU A 33 -3.72 -6.11 -2.44
N PHE A 34 -4.26 -5.27 -3.32
CA PHE A 34 -3.49 -4.63 -4.36
C PHE A 34 -2.40 -3.70 -3.78
N SER A 35 -2.72 -2.93 -2.73
CA SER A 35 -1.75 -2.09 -2.03
C SER A 35 -0.61 -2.89 -1.40
N LEU A 36 -0.89 -4.08 -0.86
CA LEU A 36 0.15 -5.00 -0.37
C LEU A 36 1.03 -5.50 -1.52
N GLY A 37 0.43 -5.87 -2.65
CA GLY A 37 1.16 -6.29 -3.86
C GLY A 37 2.08 -5.20 -4.41
N ILE A 38 1.62 -3.93 -4.45
CA ILE A 38 2.44 -2.78 -4.86
C ILE A 38 3.68 -2.66 -3.98
N SER A 39 3.56 -2.89 -2.66
CA SER A 39 4.67 -2.77 -1.72
C SER A 39 5.78 -3.78 -2.03
N VAL A 40 5.40 -5.01 -2.39
CA VAL A 40 6.34 -6.07 -2.81
C VAL A 40 6.97 -5.73 -4.16
N MET A 41 6.17 -5.29 -5.14
CA MET A 41 6.68 -4.87 -6.45
C MET A 41 7.68 -3.71 -6.32
N PHE A 42 7.39 -2.75 -5.45
CA PHE A 42 8.25 -1.61 -5.17
C PHE A 42 9.59 -2.04 -4.55
N LEU A 43 9.56 -3.01 -3.63
CA LEU A 43 10.78 -3.60 -3.07
C LEU A 43 11.63 -4.27 -4.14
N VAL A 44 11.04 -5.15 -4.97
CA VAL A 44 11.79 -5.88 -6.00
C VAL A 44 12.38 -4.93 -7.03
N ALA A 45 11.57 -4.00 -7.55
CA ALA A 45 12.04 -3.01 -8.53
C ALA A 45 13.14 -2.11 -7.94
N GLY A 46 12.99 -1.67 -6.69
CA GLY A 46 13.98 -0.84 -6.04
C GLY A 46 15.28 -1.58 -5.69
N LEU A 47 15.22 -2.88 -5.36
CA LEU A 47 16.41 -3.71 -5.13
C LEU A 47 17.19 -3.97 -6.43
N LEU A 48 16.48 -4.22 -7.55
CA LEU A 48 17.11 -4.33 -8.86
C LEU A 48 17.80 -3.02 -9.26
N PHE A 49 17.12 -1.90 -9.03
CA PHE A 49 17.69 -0.58 -9.29
C PHE A 49 18.91 -0.29 -8.40
N SER A 50 18.83 -0.56 -7.09
CA SER A 50 19.95 -0.30 -6.18
C SER A 50 21.15 -1.21 -6.47
N GLY A 51 20.90 -2.46 -6.88
CA GLY A 51 21.92 -3.37 -7.38
C GLY A 51 22.61 -2.84 -8.64
N ALA A 52 21.85 -2.31 -9.60
CA ALA A 52 22.41 -1.72 -10.82
C ALA A 52 23.25 -0.46 -10.54
N VAL A 53 22.90 0.33 -9.53
CA VAL A 53 23.62 1.55 -9.13
C VAL A 53 24.76 1.25 -8.13
N GLY A 54 24.83 0.03 -7.60
CA GLY A 54 25.86 -0.37 -6.62
C GLY A 54 25.79 0.39 -5.30
N SER A 55 24.63 0.96 -4.94
CA SER A 55 24.48 1.84 -3.77
C SER A 55 23.75 1.14 -2.62
N GLN A 56 24.49 0.85 -1.55
CA GLN A 56 23.91 0.29 -0.32
C GLN A 56 22.88 1.25 0.32
N GLY A 57 23.10 2.55 0.24
CA GLY A 57 22.15 3.56 0.73
C GLY A 57 20.82 3.53 -0.02
N ALA A 58 20.86 3.31 -1.34
CA ALA A 58 19.65 3.12 -2.14
C ALA A 58 18.90 1.84 -1.73
N THR A 59 19.61 0.74 -1.49
CA THR A 59 19.04 -0.52 -0.99
C THR A 59 18.30 -0.32 0.34
N MET A 60 18.94 0.34 1.31
CA MET A 60 18.33 0.62 2.62
C MET A 60 17.09 1.52 2.51
N THR A 61 17.17 2.53 1.65
CA THR A 61 16.06 3.46 1.39
C THR A 61 14.85 2.72 0.79
N VAL A 62 15.08 1.89 -0.22
CA VAL A 62 14.01 1.09 -0.85
C VAL A 62 13.39 0.13 0.16
N ALA A 63 14.20 -0.56 0.96
CA ALA A 63 13.70 -1.48 1.98
C ALA A 63 12.82 -0.75 3.00
N PHE A 64 13.26 0.41 3.49
CA PHE A 64 12.48 1.24 4.41
C PHE A 64 11.15 1.68 3.80
N LEU A 65 11.17 2.19 2.57
CA LEU A 65 9.95 2.63 1.87
C LEU A 65 8.99 1.49 1.58
N ALA A 66 9.50 0.31 1.23
CA ALA A 66 8.68 -0.87 1.03
C ALA A 66 7.99 -1.32 2.32
N ILE A 67 8.68 -1.29 3.46
CA ILE A 67 8.08 -1.59 4.78
C ILE A 67 6.98 -0.58 5.10
N LEU A 68 7.20 0.71 4.84
CA LEU A 68 6.21 1.75 5.06
C LEU A 68 4.96 1.55 4.19
N LEU A 69 5.13 1.25 2.90
CA LEU A 69 4.03 0.95 1.98
C LEU A 69 3.29 -0.33 2.39
N PHE A 70 4.03 -1.34 2.85
CA PHE A 70 3.45 -2.60 3.31
C PHE A 70 2.61 -2.38 4.57
N PHE A 71 3.11 -1.63 5.53
CA PHE A 71 2.37 -1.23 6.73
C PHE A 71 1.10 -0.45 6.37
N ASN A 72 1.20 0.48 5.42
CA ASN A 72 0.06 1.21 4.89
C ASN A 72 -1.01 0.28 4.27
N GLY A 73 -0.59 -0.73 3.50
CA GLY A 73 -1.49 -1.75 2.97
C GLY A 73 -2.16 -2.59 4.06
N ILE A 74 -1.43 -2.95 5.13
CA ILE A 74 -1.99 -3.64 6.29
C ILE A 74 -3.06 -2.78 6.98
N CYS A 75 -2.81 -1.49 7.20
CA CYS A 75 -3.81 -0.59 7.79
C CYS A 75 -5.09 -0.52 6.96
N MET A 76 -4.98 -0.43 5.63
CA MET A 76 -6.15 -0.48 4.75
C MET A 76 -6.88 -1.82 4.86
N LEU A 77 -6.15 -2.94 4.90
CA LEU A 77 -6.77 -4.26 5.02
C LEU A 77 -7.53 -4.43 6.34
N ILE A 78 -6.92 -4.03 7.46
CA ILE A 78 -7.56 -4.09 8.79
C ILE A 78 -8.83 -3.26 8.80
N THR A 79 -8.77 -2.02 8.31
CA THR A 79 -9.96 -1.16 8.25
C THR A 79 -11.04 -1.72 7.32
N ALA A 80 -10.65 -2.38 6.22
CA ALA A 80 -11.60 -3.00 5.29
C ALA A 80 -12.33 -4.18 5.95
N LEU A 81 -11.60 -5.01 6.70
CA LEU A 81 -12.16 -6.13 7.44
C LEU A 81 -13.12 -5.65 8.54
N ILE A 82 -12.74 -4.62 9.30
CA ILE A 82 -13.60 -4.02 10.33
C ILE A 82 -14.91 -3.51 9.72
N GLN A 83 -14.83 -2.77 8.61
CA GLN A 83 -16.02 -2.22 7.97
C GLN A 83 -16.92 -3.30 7.37
N THR A 84 -16.32 -4.34 6.79
CA THR A 84 -17.07 -5.51 6.30
C THR A 84 -17.79 -6.23 7.45
N ALA A 85 -17.11 -6.42 8.59
CA ALA A 85 -17.70 -7.03 9.77
C ALA A 85 -18.86 -6.21 10.34
N ILE A 86 -18.70 -4.89 10.47
CA ILE A 86 -19.77 -3.98 10.94
C ILE A 86 -20.98 -4.05 10.01
N ARG A 87 -20.76 -4.03 8.69
CA ARG A 87 -21.86 -4.10 7.72
C ARG A 87 -22.63 -5.42 7.83
N ASN A 88 -21.93 -6.55 7.96
CA ASN A 88 -22.56 -7.86 8.11
C ASN A 88 -23.38 -7.98 9.41
N VAL A 89 -22.98 -7.30 10.49
CA VAL A 89 -23.75 -7.26 11.75
C VAL A 89 -25.02 -6.41 11.61
N ASN A 90 -24.95 -5.29 10.89
CA ASN A 90 -26.11 -4.40 10.71
C ASN A 90 -27.16 -4.91 9.71
N GLU A 91 -26.79 -5.89 8.88
CA GLU A 91 -27.71 -6.56 7.93
C GLU A 91 -28.41 -7.79 8.54
N GLN A 92 -28.13 -8.15 9.81
CA GLN A 92 -28.81 -9.18 10.60
C GLN A 92 -29.86 -8.56 11.54
#